data_AF-A0A9X5X9J6-F1
#
_entry.id   AF-A0A9X5X9J6-F1
#
_cell.length_a   1.000
_cell.length_b   1.000
_cell.length_c   1.000
_cell.angle_alpha   90.00
_cell.angle_beta   90.00
_cell.angle_gamma   90.00
#
_symmetry.space_group_name_H-M   'P 1'
#
loop_
_entity.id
_entity.type
_entity.pdbx_description
1 polymer ?
#
loop_
_entity_poly.entity_id
_entity_poly.type
_entity_poly.pdbx_seq_one_letter_code
_entity_poly.pdbx_strand_id
1 'polypeptide(L)'
;MPPEVLGLKDRPKGHYDMVNSYDDVIRDLQARGEGSRSVMYISRPDGSAHVFNAVNTPHGVVFLDGQSGTLGVLEKNVSSIGHIPYRDGVK
;
A
#
# COMPACT_ATOMS: atom_id res chain seq x y z
N MET A 1 6.53 1.82 9.52
CA MET A 1 5.34 1.88 10.40
C MET A 1 5.25 0.59 11.21
N PRO A 2 5.00 0.62 12.53
CA PRO A 2 4.81 -0.60 13.33
C PRO A 2 3.55 -1.37 12.88
N PRO A 3 3.58 -2.68 12.65
CA PRO A 3 2.40 -3.45 12.21
C PRO A 3 1.24 -3.44 13.21
N GLU A 4 1.52 -3.22 14.50
CA GLU A 4 0.52 -3.20 15.55
C GLU A 4 -0.44 -2.01 15.41
N VAL A 5 0.03 -0.87 14.87
CA VAL A 5 -0.85 0.28 14.59
C VAL A 5 -1.82 0.02 13.43
N LEU A 6 -1.56 -1.03 12.65
CA LEU A 6 -2.43 -1.53 11.59
C LEU A 6 -3.30 -2.71 12.06
N GLY A 7 -3.25 -3.08 13.34
CA GLY A 7 -3.96 -4.23 13.89
C GLY A 7 -3.35 -5.58 13.57
N LEU A 8 -2.13 -5.61 13.00
CA LEU A 8 -1.44 -6.85 12.60
C LEU A 8 -0.54 -7.32 13.74
N LYS A 9 -0.96 -8.38 14.44
CA LYS A 9 -0.27 -8.88 15.64
C LYS A 9 0.92 -9.81 15.32
N ASP A 10 0.87 -10.50 14.19
CA ASP A 10 1.84 -11.57 13.85
C ASP A 10 2.84 -11.16 12.76
N ARG A 11 2.84 -9.89 12.34
CA ARG A 11 3.71 -9.39 11.27
C ARG A 11 4.97 -8.74 11.85
N PRO A 12 6.18 -9.10 11.38
CA PRO A 12 7.41 -8.45 11.83
C PRO A 12 7.45 -6.96 11.48
N LYS A 13 8.04 -6.15 12.37
CA LYS A 13 8.22 -4.70 12.15
C LYS A 13 9.06 -4.43 10.92
N GLY A 14 8.57 -3.54 10.06
CA GLY A 14 9.28 -3.16 8.83
C GLY A 14 9.24 -4.21 7.71
N HIS A 15 8.47 -5.30 7.87
CA HIS A 15 8.30 -6.28 6.80
C HIS A 15 7.20 -5.84 5.83
N TYR A 16 7.60 -5.53 4.59
CA TYR A 16 6.72 -5.21 3.48
C TYR A 16 6.66 -6.40 2.52
N ASP A 17 5.48 -6.67 1.97
CA ASP A 17 5.35 -7.60 0.85
C ASP A 17 5.88 -6.85 -0.38
N MET A 18 7.10 -7.18 -0.80
CA MET A 18 7.76 -6.51 -1.91
C MET A 18 7.19 -6.99 -3.25
N VAL A 19 6.96 -6.05 -4.16
CA VAL A 19 6.33 -6.30 -5.46
C VAL A 19 7.11 -5.61 -6.58
N ASN A 20 6.83 -6.00 -7.83
CA ASN A 20 7.52 -5.45 -8.99
C ASN A 20 6.86 -4.17 -9.51
N SER A 21 5.57 -3.99 -9.24
CA SER A 21 4.78 -2.89 -9.79
C SER A 21 3.60 -2.51 -8.90
N TYR A 22 3.06 -1.31 -9.12
CA TYR A 22 1.78 -0.91 -8.52
C TYR A 22 0.62 -1.81 -8.98
N ASP A 23 0.68 -2.36 -10.19
CA ASP A 23 -0.34 -3.27 -10.70
C ASP A 23 -0.45 -4.55 -9.87
N ASP A 24 0.66 -5.05 -9.32
CA ASP A 24 0.64 -6.22 -8.45
C ASP A 24 -0.17 -5.93 -7.18
N VAL A 25 -0.04 -4.73 -6.62
CA VAL A 25 -0.85 -4.29 -5.48
C VAL A 25 -2.32 -4.08 -5.87
N ILE A 26 -2.58 -3.53 -7.05
CA ILE A 26 -3.94 -3.34 -7.54
C ILE A 26 -4.65 -4.69 -7.69
N ARG A 27 -3.98 -5.69 -8.30
CA ARG A 27 -4.51 -7.05 -8.45
C ARG A 27 -4.77 -7.71 -7.10
N ASP A 28 -3.84 -7.57 -6.14
CA ASP A 28 -4.02 -8.08 -4.78
C ASP A 28 -5.25 -7.45 -4.10
N LEU A 29 -5.37 -6.12 -4.12
CA LEU A 29 -6.49 -5.40 -3.50
C LEU A 29 -7.83 -5.79 -4.13
N GLN A 30 -7.87 -5.94 -5.45
CA GLN A 30 -9.05 -6.42 -6.17
C GLN A 30 -9.42 -7.85 -5.79
N ALA A 31 -8.43 -8.75 -5.69
CA ALA A 31 -8.66 -10.13 -5.27
C ALA A 31 -9.18 -10.23 -3.83
N ARG A 32 -8.79 -9.31 -2.95
CA ARG A 32 -9.28 -9.21 -1.56
C ARG A 32 -10.66 -8.56 -1.42
N GLY A 33 -11.26 -8.07 -2.50
CA GLY A 33 -12.62 -7.54 -2.53
C GLY A 33 -12.74 -6.05 -2.16
N GLU A 34 -13.93 -5.49 -2.33
CA GLU A 34 -14.23 -4.08 -2.11
C GLU A 34 -13.99 -3.69 -0.63
N GLY A 35 -13.32 -2.55 -0.42
CA GLY A 35 -12.99 -2.04 0.91
C GLY A 35 -11.69 -2.61 1.49
N SER A 36 -11.00 -3.50 0.76
CA SER A 36 -9.65 -3.96 1.11
C SER A 36 -8.66 -2.79 1.12
N ARG A 37 -7.64 -2.87 1.99
CA ARG A 37 -6.69 -1.78 2.21
C ARG A 37 -5.26 -2.28 2.37
N SER A 38 -4.33 -1.45 1.91
CA SER A 38 -2.90 -1.61 2.15
C SER A 38 -2.24 -0.28 2.47
N VAL A 39 -1.18 -0.33 3.28
CA VAL A 39 -0.19 0.75 3.38
C VAL A 39 0.89 0.48 2.34
N MET A 40 1.15 1.46 1.49
CA MET A 40 2.17 1.43 0.45
C MET A 40 3.50 1.91 0.99
N TYR A 41 4.58 1.37 0.46
CA TYR A 41 5.94 1.82 0.67
C TYR A 41 6.65 1.87 -0.68
N ILE A 42 7.32 3.00 -0.93
CA ILE A 42 8.30 3.10 -2.01
C ILE A 42 9.60 3.70 -1.47
N SER A 43 10.71 3.30 -2.10
CA SER A 43 12.02 3.91 -1.88
C SER A 43 12.57 4.45 -3.18
N ARG A 44 13.29 5.57 -3.11
CA ARG A 44 13.92 6.23 -4.26
C ARG A 44 15.42 5.94 -4.32
N PRO A 45 16.08 6.18 -5.48
CA PRO A 45 17.53 6.00 -5.60
C PRO A 45 18.36 6.85 -4.62
N ASP A 46 17.83 7.99 -4.17
CA ASP A 46 18.48 8.87 -3.18
C ASP A 46 18.35 8.40 -1.73
N GLY A 47 17.72 7.24 -1.51
CA GLY A 47 17.50 6.67 -0.17
C GLY A 47 16.28 7.22 0.56
N SER A 48 15.59 8.22 0.01
CA SER A 48 14.32 8.69 0.56
C SER A 48 13.20 7.67 0.33
N ALA A 49 12.17 7.71 1.16
CA ALA A 49 11.02 6.83 1.06
C ALA A 49 9.71 7.62 1.16
N HIS A 50 8.63 7.03 0.67
CA HIS A 50 7.29 7.59 0.76
C HIS A 50 6.28 6.48 1.10
N VAL A 51 5.40 6.80 2.05
CA VAL A 51 4.34 5.92 2.54
C VAL A 51 3.00 6.60 2.31
N PHE A 52 2.07 5.86 1.74
CA PHE A 52 0.71 6.31 1.44
C PHE A 52 -0.25 5.11 1.54
N ASN A 53 -1.55 5.32 1.33
CA ASN A 53 -2.55 4.25 1.43
C ASN A 53 -3.04 3.84 0.05
N ALA A 54 -3.50 2.59 -0.05
CA ALA A 54 -4.24 2.07 -1.20
C ALA A 54 -5.54 1.42 -0.70
N VAL A 55 -6.65 1.73 -1.37
CA VAL A 55 -7.99 1.26 -0.99
C VAL A 55 -8.71 0.76 -2.23
N ASN A 56 -9.26 -0.45 -2.18
CA ASN A 56 -10.18 -0.93 -3.22
C ASN A 56 -11.56 -0.33 -2.99
N THR A 57 -12.09 0.41 -3.97
CA THR A 57 -13.41 1.05 -3.92
C THR A 57 -14.33 0.43 -4.97
N PRO A 58 -15.65 0.69 -4.96
CA PRO A 58 -16.55 0.29 -6.04
C PRO A 58 -16.11 0.74 -7.44
N HIS A 59 -15.27 1.79 -7.52
CA HIS A 59 -14.80 2.38 -8.77
C HIS A 59 -13.36 1.97 -9.13
N GLY A 60 -12.78 1.05 -8.37
CA GLY A 60 -11.39 0.60 -8.52
C GLY A 60 -10.49 1.03 -7.37
N VAL A 61 -9.19 0.77 -7.52
CA VAL A 61 -8.20 1.06 -6.48
C VAL A 61 -7.81 2.53 -6.53
N VAL A 62 -7.90 3.18 -5.37
CA VAL A 62 -7.48 4.57 -5.18
C VAL A 62 -6.27 4.60 -4.25
N PHE A 63 -5.27 5.40 -4.62
CA PHE A 63 -4.13 5.71 -3.78
C PHE A 63 -4.38 7.04 -3.08
N LEU A 64 -4.12 7.10 -1.77
CA LEU A 64 -4.41 8.26 -0.93
C LEU A 64 -3.14 8.66 -0.19
N ASP A 65 -2.68 9.88 -0.40
CA ASP A 65 -1.56 10.46 0.34
C ASP A 65 -2.10 11.24 1.54
N GLY A 66 -1.99 10.64 2.72
CA GLY A 66 -2.42 11.24 3.97
C GLY A 66 -1.56 12.42 4.43
N GLN A 67 -0.34 12.59 3.92
CA GLN A 67 0.52 13.71 4.28
C GLN A 67 0.10 15.01 3.57
N SER A 68 -0.35 14.89 2.31
CA SER A 68 -0.85 16.02 1.53
C SER A 68 -2.38 16.20 1.59
N GLY A 69 -3.12 15.16 1.99
CA GLY A 69 -4.59 15.16 1.95
C GLY A 69 -5.15 15.03 0.53
N THR A 70 -4.38 14.47 -0.40
CA THR A 70 -4.73 14.36 -1.83
C THR A 70 -4.64 12.91 -2.33
N LEU A 71 -4.93 12.69 -3.61
CA LEU A 71 -4.67 11.40 -4.24
C LEU A 71 -3.16 11.14 -4.30
N GLY A 72 -2.77 9.91 -3.98
CA GLY A 72 -1.39 9.47 -4.07
C GLY A 72 -0.91 9.46 -5.52
N VAL A 73 0.29 9.99 -5.75
CA VAL A 73 0.97 9.92 -7.05
C VAL A 73 1.76 8.61 -7.14
N LEU A 74 1.55 7.87 -8.21
CA LEU A 74 2.35 6.68 -8.52
C LEU A 74 3.68 7.13 -9.15
N GLU A 75 4.70 7.18 -8.31
CA GLU A 75 6.03 7.65 -8.70
C GLU A 75 6.72 6.67 -9.65
N LYS A 76 7.41 7.23 -10.65
CA LYS A 76 8.19 6.44 -11.62
C LYS A 76 9.64 6.36 -11.16
N ASN A 77 10.36 5.33 -11.61
CA ASN A 77 11.80 5.13 -11.35
C ASN A 77 12.14 5.01 -9.86
N VAL A 78 11.24 4.43 -9.07
CA VAL A 78 11.49 4.05 -7.68
C VAL A 78 12.40 2.81 -7.64
N SER A 79 13.21 2.69 -6.60
CA SER A 79 14.10 1.53 -6.41
C SER A 79 13.32 0.29 -5.96
N SER A 80 12.27 0.49 -5.17
CA SER A 80 11.49 -0.60 -4.58
C SER A 80 10.04 -0.19 -4.38
N ILE A 81 9.13 -1.15 -4.51
CA ILE A 81 7.71 -1.03 -4.17
C ILE A 81 7.36 -2.16 -3.23
N GLY A 82 6.67 -1.85 -2.14
CA GLY A 82 6.10 -2.85 -1.24
C GLY A 82 4.81 -2.35 -0.61
N HIS A 83 4.10 -3.26 0.04
CA HIS A 83 2.91 -2.89 0.79
C HIS A 83 2.69 -3.77 2.02
N ILE A 84 1.83 -3.31 2.92
CA ILE A 84 1.34 -4.05 4.07
C ILE A 84 -0.19 -4.12 3.95
N PRO A 85 -0.74 -5.26 3.51
CA PRO A 85 -2.16 -5.57 3.63
C PRO A 85 -2.60 -5.52 5.10
N TYR A 86 -3.65 -4.74 5.42
CA TYR A 86 -4.13 -4.63 6.81
C TYR A 86 -5.64 -4.75 6.98
N ARG A 87 -6.38 -4.88 5.87
CA ARG A 87 -7.82 -5.13 5.90
C ARG A 87 -8.25 -5.82 4.60
N ASP A 88 -9.02 -6.89 4.73
CA ASP A 88 -9.72 -7.52 3.62
C ASP A 88 -11.03 -6.79 3.32
N GLY A 89 -11.50 -6.95 2.08
CA GLY A 89 -12.76 -6.40 1.64
C GLY A 89 -13.97 -7.15 2.21
N VAL A 90 -15.15 -6.57 2.00
CA VAL A 90 -16.41 -7.25 2.25
C VAL A 90 -16.62 -8.27 1.12
N LYS A 91 -16.96 -9.52 1.47
CA LYS A 91 -17.33 -10.56 0.50
C LYS A 91 -18.76 -10.40 0.03
#